data_AF-A0AA95ZF00-F1
#
_entry.id   AF-A0AA95ZF00-F1
#
_cell.length_a   1.000
_cell.length_b   1.000
_cell.length_c   1.000
_cell.angle_alpha   90.00
_cell.angle_beta   90.00
_cell.angle_gamma   90.00
#
_symmetry.space_group_name_H-M   'P 1'
#
loop_
_entity.id
_entity.type
_entity.pdbx_description
1 polymer ?
#
loop_
_entity_poly.entity_id
_entity_poly.type
_entity_poly.pdbx_seq_one_letter_code
_entity_poly.pdbx_strand_id
1 'polypeptide(L)'
;MPAPKSLRHGLFTACAAIAVLQAGSTLAFAANATFYDAALCKPPYSLTSSTKIYEAAEKLAKPDTSSMGAAIYKIPQIGRDGFESDEVFFANGAVGVLIKGLRADELAAKYKLKREKPDLLGASSKGYARPLAKTLQPPAGLAGPGKVSIVARESDALPGKTLLACEFVAD
;
A
#
# COMPACT_ATOMS: atom_id res chain seq x y z
N MET A 1 26.23 -60.96 38.76
CA MET A 1 25.44 -59.75 38.46
C MET A 1 26.31 -58.54 38.82
N PRO A 2 26.69 -57.68 37.86
CA PRO A 2 27.66 -56.62 38.09
C PRO A 2 27.01 -55.34 38.63
N ALA A 3 27.73 -54.67 39.54
CA ALA A 3 27.59 -53.26 39.89
C ALA A 3 28.26 -52.38 38.78
N PRO A 4 28.60 -51.08 38.96
CA PRO A 4 28.26 -50.04 39.95
C PRO A 4 28.00 -48.65 39.29
N LYS A 5 28.10 -47.56 40.09
CA LYS A 5 28.52 -46.15 39.79
C LYS A 5 27.38 -45.13 39.90
N SER A 6 27.39 -44.20 40.86
CA SER A 6 28.34 -43.10 41.16
C SER A 6 28.22 -41.89 40.22
N LEU A 7 28.39 -40.73 40.85
CA LEU A 7 28.75 -39.39 40.34
C LEU A 7 27.61 -38.40 40.02
N ARG A 8 27.42 -37.49 41.00
CA ARG A 8 27.37 -36.04 40.78
C ARG A 8 28.42 -35.61 39.76
N HIS A 9 28.05 -34.80 38.78
CA HIS A 9 28.78 -33.79 37.96
C HIS A 9 27.74 -33.41 36.87
N GLY A 10 27.49 -32.19 36.44
CA GLY A 10 28.15 -30.90 36.51
C GLY A 10 27.60 -30.08 35.32
N LEU A 11 27.66 -28.75 35.43
CA LEU A 11 27.66 -27.72 34.38
C LEU A 11 26.59 -27.77 33.26
N PHE A 12 26.07 -26.59 32.90
CA PHE A 12 26.10 -25.98 31.55
C PHE A 12 25.12 -24.79 31.57
N THR A 13 25.60 -23.57 31.82
CA THR A 13 26.10 -22.60 30.82
C THR A 13 25.00 -22.00 29.93
N ALA A 14 24.74 -20.71 30.19
CA ALA A 14 24.30 -19.64 29.29
C ALA A 14 23.31 -19.94 28.16
N CYS A 15 22.14 -19.27 28.20
CA CYS A 15 21.57 -18.70 26.98
C CYS A 15 21.64 -17.17 27.05
N ALA A 16 22.48 -16.65 26.18
CA ALA A 16 22.69 -15.26 25.89
C ALA A 16 21.42 -14.56 25.39
N ALA A 17 21.45 -13.24 25.54
CA ALA A 17 20.46 -12.29 25.06
C ALA A 17 20.10 -12.47 23.58
N ILE A 18 18.80 -12.46 23.29
CA ILE A 18 18.27 -12.01 22.00
C ILE A 18 17.30 -10.87 22.32
N ALA A 19 17.84 -9.68 22.54
CA ALA A 19 17.07 -8.46 22.67
C ALA A 19 17.53 -7.46 21.60
N VAL A 20 17.49 -7.87 20.33
CA VAL A 20 17.77 -6.95 19.21
C VAL A 20 16.89 -7.34 18.01
N LEU A 21 15.60 -6.98 18.03
CA LEU A 21 14.84 -6.72 16.79
C LEU A 21 13.45 -6.07 17.00
N GLN A 22 13.29 -5.07 17.87
CA GLN A 22 11.99 -4.38 18.01
C GLN A 22 11.93 -2.99 17.35
N ALA A 23 13.06 -2.41 16.93
CA ALA A 23 13.07 -1.08 16.31
C ALA A 23 12.63 -1.09 14.82
N GLY A 24 12.81 -2.20 14.10
CA GLY A 24 12.38 -2.33 12.70
C GLY A 24 10.87 -2.55 12.56
N SER A 25 10.26 -3.25 13.53
CA SER A 25 8.84 -3.61 13.49
C SER A 25 7.91 -2.41 13.66
N THR A 26 8.31 -1.39 14.43
CA THR A 26 7.49 -0.20 14.68
C THR A 26 7.47 0.76 13.50
N LEU A 27 8.61 0.97 12.84
CA LEU A 27 8.71 1.82 11.66
C LEU A 27 8.02 1.20 10.44
N ALA A 28 8.14 -0.11 10.25
CA ALA A 28 7.46 -0.79 9.15
C ALA A 28 5.94 -0.84 9.34
N PHE A 29 5.45 -1.02 10.58
CA PHE A 29 4.01 -0.96 10.87
C PHE A 29 3.42 0.44 10.67
N ALA A 30 4.15 1.49 11.05
CA ALA A 30 3.73 2.88 10.83
C ALA A 30 3.70 3.25 9.34
N ALA A 31 4.68 2.78 8.56
CA ALA A 31 4.70 2.94 7.10
C ALA A 31 3.54 2.19 6.43
N ASN A 32 3.26 0.95 6.87
CA ASN A 32 2.13 0.14 6.39
C ASN A 32 0.81 0.88 6.52
N ALA A 33 0.55 1.41 7.72
CA ALA A 33 -0.68 2.14 7.96
C ALA A 33 -0.80 3.35 7.05
N THR A 34 0.25 4.19 6.98
CA THR A 34 0.22 5.47 6.26
C THR A 34 -0.09 5.30 4.77
N PHE A 35 0.65 4.44 4.04
CA PHE A 35 0.51 4.35 2.58
C PHE A 35 -0.73 3.57 2.16
N TYR A 36 -1.07 2.50 2.88
CA TYR A 36 -2.27 1.74 2.59
C TYR A 36 -3.53 2.55 2.94
N ASP A 37 -3.53 3.31 4.04
CA ASP A 37 -4.63 4.23 4.36
C ASP A 37 -4.75 5.36 3.32
N ALA A 38 -3.63 5.91 2.86
CA ALA A 38 -3.63 6.91 1.79
C ALA A 38 -4.28 6.37 0.50
N ALA A 39 -3.98 5.13 0.10
CA ALA A 39 -4.61 4.45 -1.03
C ALA A 39 -6.13 4.26 -0.86
N LEU A 40 -6.63 4.29 0.38
CA LEU A 40 -8.05 4.25 0.73
C LEU A 40 -8.64 5.64 1.02
N CYS A 41 -7.95 6.71 0.60
CA CYS A 41 -8.28 8.10 0.86
C CYS A 41 -8.42 8.44 2.35
N LYS A 42 -7.51 7.92 3.17
CA LYS A 42 -7.41 8.20 4.61
C LYS A 42 -6.01 8.75 4.93
N PRO A 43 -5.89 10.02 5.38
CA PRO A 43 -6.97 11.00 5.52
C PRO A 43 -7.56 11.40 4.15
N PRO A 44 -8.71 12.10 4.12
CA PRO A 44 -9.29 12.60 2.88
C PRO A 44 -8.27 13.36 2.03
N TYR A 45 -8.44 13.28 0.71
CA TYR A 45 -7.50 13.88 -0.23
C TYR A 45 -7.49 15.40 -0.07
N SER A 46 -6.28 15.95 0.05
CA SER A 46 -5.98 17.38 0.04
C SER A 46 -4.55 17.56 -0.42
N LEU A 47 -4.18 18.78 -0.84
CA LEU A 47 -2.79 19.08 -1.17
C LEU A 47 -1.87 18.81 0.03
N THR A 48 -2.27 19.20 1.23
CA THR A 48 -1.48 18.99 2.45
C THR A 48 -1.28 17.51 2.78
N SER A 49 -2.32 16.68 2.69
CA SER A 49 -2.18 15.25 2.95
C SER A 49 -1.33 14.57 1.87
N SER A 50 -1.55 14.90 0.60
CA SER A 50 -0.75 14.39 -0.52
C SER A 50 0.74 14.71 -0.35
N THR A 51 1.11 15.97 -0.06
CA THR A 51 2.50 16.37 0.20
C THR A 51 3.12 15.59 1.36
N LYS A 52 2.40 15.44 2.48
CA LYS A 52 2.91 14.69 3.64
C LYS A 52 3.18 13.22 3.33
N ILE A 53 2.30 12.59 2.54
CA ILE A 53 2.46 11.18 2.15
C ILE A 53 3.66 11.03 1.19
N TYR A 54 3.81 11.96 0.25
CA TYR A 54 4.96 11.99 -0.66
C TYR A 54 6.28 12.17 0.09
N GLU A 55 6.38 13.16 0.98
CA GLU A 55 7.58 13.38 1.82
C GLU A 55 7.89 12.16 2.71
N ALA A 56 6.86 11.46 3.18
CA ALA A 56 7.06 10.23 3.95
C ALA A 56 7.68 9.11 3.09
N ALA A 57 7.30 9.01 1.82
CA ALA A 57 7.90 8.04 0.90
C ALA A 57 9.36 8.39 0.56
N GLU A 58 9.66 9.67 0.30
CA GLU A 58 11.03 10.13 -0.01
C GLU A 58 12.02 9.92 1.13
N LYS A 59 11.57 10.00 2.38
CA LYS A 59 12.41 9.71 3.55
C LYS A 59 12.80 8.23 3.65
N LEU A 60 12.05 7.34 2.98
CA LEU A 60 12.22 5.89 3.09
C LEU A 60 12.92 5.28 1.89
N ALA A 61 12.70 5.82 0.68
CA ALA A 61 13.26 5.27 -0.55
C ALA A 61 13.43 6.35 -1.63
N LYS A 62 14.24 6.03 -2.66
CA LYS A 62 14.29 6.81 -3.89
C LYS A 62 13.19 6.33 -4.85
N PRO A 63 12.56 7.24 -5.61
CA PRO A 63 11.57 6.83 -6.60
C PRO A 63 12.23 6.14 -7.79
N ASP A 64 11.57 5.10 -8.29
CA ASP A 64 11.69 4.62 -9.66
C ASP A 64 10.70 5.40 -10.54
N THR A 65 11.24 6.16 -11.49
CA THR A 65 10.47 6.95 -12.46
C THR A 65 10.55 6.38 -13.87
N SER A 66 11.00 5.13 -14.02
CA SER A 66 11.06 4.44 -15.32
C SER A 66 9.67 4.14 -15.89
N SER A 67 8.66 4.05 -15.02
CA SER A 67 7.24 3.94 -15.41
C SER A 67 6.73 5.30 -15.86
N MET A 68 6.44 5.44 -17.16
CA MET A 68 5.98 6.70 -17.78
C MET A 68 4.85 7.35 -16.96
N GLY A 69 5.18 8.46 -16.27
CA GLY A 69 4.21 9.27 -15.52
C GLY A 69 3.98 8.89 -14.06
N ALA A 70 4.67 7.87 -13.54
CA ALA A 70 4.56 7.44 -12.14
C ALA A 70 5.89 7.49 -11.41
N ALA A 71 5.84 7.88 -10.13
CA ALA A 71 6.93 7.68 -9.18
C ALA A 71 6.58 6.49 -8.28
N ILE A 72 7.40 5.44 -8.34
CA ILE A 72 7.20 4.20 -7.58
C ILE A 72 8.28 4.07 -6.50
N TYR A 73 7.88 3.98 -5.25
CA TYR A 73 8.80 3.82 -4.12
C TYR A 73 8.71 2.40 -3.58
N LYS A 74 9.85 1.70 -3.54
CA LYS A 74 9.92 0.36 -2.94
C LYS A 74 10.06 0.47 -1.43
N ILE A 75 8.98 0.19 -0.70
CA ILE A 75 8.89 0.31 0.75
C ILE A 75 8.31 -0.99 1.30
N PRO A 76 9.05 -1.75 2.12
CA PRO A 76 8.63 -3.08 2.53
C PRO A 76 7.39 -3.05 3.43
N GLN A 77 6.64 -4.16 3.42
CA GLN A 77 5.58 -4.46 4.38
C GLN A 77 4.40 -3.47 4.39
N ILE A 78 3.91 -3.01 3.24
CA ILE A 78 2.72 -2.14 3.16
C ILE A 78 1.41 -2.92 3.21
N GLY A 79 1.44 -4.20 2.85
CA GLY A 79 0.24 -5.03 2.68
C GLY A 79 -0.71 -5.08 3.89
N ARG A 80 -2.02 -5.16 3.60
CA ARG A 80 -3.12 -5.21 4.58
C ARG A 80 -4.22 -6.14 4.07
N ASP A 81 -5.03 -6.69 4.98
CA ASP A 81 -6.27 -7.42 4.64
C ASP A 81 -6.03 -8.65 3.75
N GLY A 82 -4.84 -9.26 3.81
CA GLY A 82 -4.46 -10.38 2.94
C GLY A 82 -3.95 -9.96 1.56
N PHE A 83 -3.78 -8.66 1.32
CA PHE A 83 -3.18 -8.12 0.10
C PHE A 83 -1.74 -7.70 0.37
N GLU A 84 -0.78 -8.36 -0.28
CA GLU A 84 0.63 -8.01 -0.17
C GLU A 84 0.98 -6.81 -1.05
N SER A 85 1.83 -5.92 -0.52
CA SER A 85 2.40 -4.79 -1.25
C SER A 85 3.72 -4.38 -0.62
N ASP A 86 4.66 -3.97 -1.47
CA ASP A 86 5.96 -3.39 -1.11
C ASP A 86 6.29 -2.16 -1.97
N GLU A 87 5.28 -1.56 -2.60
CA GLU A 87 5.44 -0.44 -3.53
C GLU A 87 4.35 0.61 -3.32
N VAL A 88 4.77 1.86 -3.16
CA VAL A 88 3.89 3.04 -3.16
C VAL A 88 3.95 3.68 -4.54
N PHE A 89 2.80 4.11 -5.04
CA PHE A 89 2.61 4.68 -6.36
C PHE A 89 2.11 6.12 -6.25
N PHE A 90 2.72 7.03 -7.02
CA PHE A 90 2.24 8.40 -7.20
C PHE A 90 2.20 8.75 -8.69
N ALA A 91 1.06 9.22 -9.20
CA ALA A 91 0.92 9.69 -10.58
C ALA A 91 -0.26 10.66 -10.74
N ASN A 92 -0.08 11.80 -11.41
CA ASN A 92 -1.15 12.76 -11.72
C ASN A 92 -2.10 13.11 -10.55
N GLY A 93 -1.54 13.28 -9.34
CA GLY A 93 -2.31 13.55 -8.12
C GLY A 93 -2.97 12.32 -7.47
N ALA A 94 -2.80 11.12 -8.04
CA ALA A 94 -3.12 9.87 -7.39
C ALA A 94 -2.05 9.48 -6.37
N VAL A 95 -2.50 8.88 -5.27
CA VAL A 95 -1.66 8.18 -4.29
C VAL A 95 -2.18 6.78 -4.10
N GLY A 96 -1.31 5.78 -4.20
CA GLY A 96 -1.71 4.40 -4.16
C GLY A 96 -0.61 3.45 -3.71
N VAL A 97 -0.97 2.17 -3.68
CA VAL A 97 -0.08 1.05 -3.44
C VAL A 97 -0.23 0.05 -4.56
N LEU A 98 0.86 -0.60 -4.94
CA LEU A 98 0.81 -1.67 -5.93
C LEU A 98 0.66 -3.00 -5.21
N ILE A 99 -0.51 -3.60 -5.35
CA ILE A 99 -0.82 -4.92 -4.81
C ILE A 99 -0.19 -5.98 -5.71
N LYS A 100 0.46 -6.97 -5.11
CA LYS A 100 1.03 -8.10 -5.84
C LYS A 100 -0.08 -8.97 -6.46
N GLY A 101 0.06 -9.26 -7.74
CA GLY A 101 -0.89 -10.05 -8.52
C GLY A 101 -2.04 -9.24 -9.11
N LEU A 102 -2.83 -9.91 -9.93
CA LEU A 102 -4.08 -9.40 -10.52
C LEU A 102 -5.21 -9.69 -9.52
N ARG A 103 -5.57 -8.69 -8.72
CA ARG A 103 -6.42 -8.79 -7.52
C ARG A 103 -7.56 -7.75 -7.52
N ALA A 104 -7.85 -7.11 -8.66
CA ALA A 104 -8.83 -6.01 -8.69
C ALA A 104 -10.24 -6.46 -8.28
N ASP A 105 -10.64 -7.69 -8.64
CA ASP A 105 -11.95 -8.26 -8.26
C ASP A 105 -12.07 -8.44 -6.73
N GLU A 106 -11.01 -8.93 -6.09
CA GLU A 106 -10.97 -9.15 -4.65
C GLU A 106 -10.93 -7.84 -3.87
N LEU A 107 -10.16 -6.86 -4.36
CA LEU A 107 -10.15 -5.50 -3.81
C LEU A 107 -11.52 -4.83 -3.98
N ALA A 108 -12.18 -5.04 -5.12
CA ALA A 108 -13.52 -4.53 -5.36
C ALA A 108 -14.54 -5.09 -4.38
N ALA A 109 -14.51 -6.41 -4.14
CA ALA A 109 -15.35 -7.05 -3.15
C ALA A 109 -15.07 -6.50 -1.73
N LYS A 110 -13.79 -6.42 -1.34
CA LYS A 110 -13.37 -5.93 -0.02
C LYS A 110 -13.80 -4.48 0.25
N TYR A 111 -13.57 -3.59 -0.71
CA TYR A 111 -13.77 -2.14 -0.54
C TYR A 111 -15.08 -1.62 -1.15
N LYS A 112 -15.95 -2.54 -1.59
CA LYS A 112 -17.26 -2.28 -2.18
C LYS A 112 -17.16 -1.36 -3.40
N LEU A 113 -16.17 -1.63 -4.25
CA LEU A 113 -15.95 -0.87 -5.48
C LEU A 113 -16.90 -1.37 -6.58
N LYS A 114 -17.29 -0.48 -7.48
CA LYS A 114 -18.16 -0.81 -8.61
C LYS A 114 -17.33 -0.84 -9.88
N ARG A 115 -17.68 -1.73 -10.81
CA ARG A 115 -16.95 -1.86 -12.07
C ARG A 115 -16.99 -0.52 -12.81
N GLU A 116 -15.83 -0.06 -13.24
CA GLU A 116 -15.74 1.11 -14.10
C GLU A 116 -16.38 0.78 -15.44
N LYS A 117 -16.98 1.79 -16.08
CA LYS A 117 -17.32 1.65 -17.49
C LYS A 117 -16.00 1.50 -18.24
N PRO A 118 -15.93 0.66 -19.29
CA PRO A 118 -14.74 0.61 -20.13
C PRO A 118 -14.43 2.03 -20.61
N ASP A 119 -13.30 2.58 -20.19
CA ASP A 119 -12.86 3.86 -20.71
C ASP A 119 -12.37 3.63 -22.15
N LEU A 120 -12.75 4.54 -23.05
CA LEU A 120 -12.43 4.50 -24.48
C LEU A 120 -10.92 4.57 -24.75
N LEU A 121 -10.10 4.89 -23.73
CA LEU A 121 -8.67 5.17 -23.84
C LEU A 121 -7.74 4.08 -23.28
N GLY A 122 -8.25 2.91 -22.89
CA GLY A 122 -7.43 1.70 -22.71
C GLY A 122 -6.39 1.73 -21.57
N ALA A 123 -6.46 2.70 -20.64
CA ALA A 123 -5.50 2.82 -19.55
C ALA A 123 -5.59 1.68 -18.50
N SER A 124 -6.70 0.95 -18.48
CA SER A 124 -6.90 -0.21 -17.60
C SER A 124 -7.59 -1.34 -18.36
N SER A 125 -7.08 -2.56 -18.20
CA SER A 125 -7.70 -3.78 -18.72
C SER A 125 -8.87 -4.24 -17.83
N LYS A 126 -8.82 -3.90 -16.53
CA LYS A 126 -9.89 -4.15 -15.56
C LYS A 126 -9.84 -3.11 -14.44
N GLY A 127 -10.93 -2.37 -14.27
CA GLY A 127 -11.02 -1.29 -13.30
C GLY A 127 -12.30 -1.28 -12.48
N TYR A 128 -12.16 -0.88 -11.21
CA TYR A 128 -13.25 -0.64 -10.27
C TYR A 128 -13.03 0.68 -9.54
N ALA A 129 -14.11 1.41 -9.29
CA ALA A 129 -14.08 2.66 -8.54
C ALA A 129 -15.25 2.78 -7.57
N ARG A 130 -15.03 3.56 -6.52
CA ARG A 130 -16.11 4.10 -5.70
C ARG A 130 -15.78 5.53 -5.31
N PRO A 131 -16.64 6.51 -5.65
CA PRO A 131 -16.46 7.88 -5.20
C PRO A 131 -16.55 7.96 -3.68
N LEU A 132 -15.78 8.88 -3.08
CA LEU A 132 -15.94 9.23 -1.68
C LEU A 132 -17.29 9.91 -1.44
N ALA A 133 -17.77 9.83 -0.19
CA ALA A 133 -18.95 10.58 0.24
C ALA A 133 -18.75 12.09 0.03
N LYS A 134 -19.83 12.83 -0.24
CA LYS A 134 -19.79 14.27 -0.55
C LYS A 134 -19.04 15.09 0.51
N THR A 135 -19.14 14.72 1.78
CA THR A 135 -18.46 15.39 2.91
C THR A 135 -16.94 15.16 2.94
N LEU A 136 -16.44 14.17 2.19
CA LEU A 136 -15.02 13.83 2.08
C LEU A 136 -14.45 14.24 0.72
N GLN A 137 -15.27 14.81 -0.17
CA GLN A 137 -14.78 15.40 -1.41
C GLN A 137 -14.10 16.73 -1.10
N PRO A 138 -12.98 17.06 -1.78
CA PRO A 138 -12.39 18.38 -1.67
C PRO A 138 -13.36 19.45 -2.21
N PRO A 139 -13.16 20.73 -1.83
CA PRO A 139 -13.95 21.84 -2.34
C PRO A 139 -14.02 21.87 -3.87
N ALA A 140 -15.18 22.25 -4.41
CA ALA A 140 -15.37 22.41 -5.85
C ALA A 140 -14.33 23.39 -6.42
N GLY A 141 -13.75 23.06 -7.59
CA GLY A 141 -12.69 23.85 -8.23
C GLY A 141 -11.26 23.41 -7.91
N LEU A 142 -11.03 22.60 -6.86
CA LEU A 142 -9.73 21.93 -6.62
C LEU A 142 -9.64 20.55 -7.29
N ALA A 143 -10.77 19.98 -7.70
CA ALA A 143 -10.91 18.62 -8.20
C ALA A 143 -11.17 18.48 -9.71
N GLY A 144 -11.15 19.59 -10.46
CA GLY A 144 -11.68 19.61 -11.83
C GLY A 144 -13.14 19.12 -11.89
N PRO A 145 -13.65 18.69 -13.06
CA PRO A 145 -14.98 18.09 -13.20
C PRO A 145 -15.08 16.64 -12.66
N GLY A 146 -14.13 16.20 -11.81
CA GLY A 146 -14.06 14.83 -11.31
C GLY A 146 -14.41 14.69 -9.82
N LYS A 147 -14.45 13.44 -9.36
CA LYS A 147 -14.62 13.07 -7.94
C LYS A 147 -13.43 12.28 -7.45
N VAL A 148 -12.98 12.58 -6.23
CA VAL A 148 -12.03 11.72 -5.53
C VAL A 148 -12.70 10.37 -5.29
N SER A 149 -12.03 9.32 -5.72
CA SER A 149 -12.51 7.95 -5.64
C SER A 149 -11.41 7.02 -5.14
N ILE A 150 -11.84 5.93 -4.51
CA ILE A 150 -10.99 4.77 -4.30
C ILE A 150 -11.10 3.91 -5.55
N VAL A 151 -9.98 3.58 -6.17
CA VAL A 151 -9.92 2.78 -7.39
C VAL A 151 -9.07 1.52 -7.20
N ALA A 152 -9.42 0.46 -7.91
CA ALA A 152 -8.62 -0.75 -8.06
C ALA A 152 -8.50 -1.07 -9.55
N ARG A 153 -7.28 -1.04 -10.12
CA ARG A 153 -7.05 -1.21 -11.56
C ARG A 153 -5.90 -2.14 -11.88
N GLU A 154 -6.13 -3.00 -12.86
CA GLU A 154 -5.13 -3.78 -13.58
C GLU A 154 -4.85 -3.11 -14.93
N SER A 155 -3.59 -3.07 -15.36
CA SER A 155 -3.20 -2.51 -16.65
C SER A 155 -1.90 -3.12 -17.16
N ASP A 156 -1.67 -3.03 -18.46
CA ASP A 156 -0.44 -3.53 -19.09
C ASP A 156 0.79 -2.69 -18.69
N ALA A 157 0.58 -1.45 -18.26
CA ALA A 157 1.63 -0.57 -17.73
C ALA A 157 2.14 -1.02 -16.35
N LEU A 158 1.38 -1.84 -15.62
CA LEU A 158 1.72 -2.37 -14.30
C LEU A 158 1.62 -3.91 -14.32
N PRO A 159 2.50 -4.59 -15.08
CA PRO A 159 2.36 -6.02 -15.34
C PRO A 159 2.41 -6.83 -14.04
N GLY A 160 1.43 -7.72 -13.88
CA GLY A 160 1.34 -8.63 -12.73
C GLY A 160 1.00 -7.94 -11.40
N LYS A 161 0.54 -6.68 -11.42
CA LYS A 161 0.18 -5.91 -10.23
C LYS A 161 -1.20 -5.30 -10.39
N THR A 162 -1.81 -4.95 -9.25
CA THR A 162 -3.04 -4.18 -9.19
C THR A 162 -2.81 -2.88 -8.47
N LEU A 163 -3.11 -1.76 -9.10
CA LEU A 163 -3.12 -0.46 -8.46
C LEU A 163 -4.33 -0.36 -7.53
N LEU A 164 -4.11 -0.13 -6.24
CA LEU A 164 -5.13 0.39 -5.31
C LEU A 164 -4.78 1.85 -5.02
N ALA A 165 -5.66 2.79 -5.33
CA ALA A 165 -5.34 4.20 -5.21
C ALA A 165 -6.51 5.08 -4.78
N CYS A 166 -6.16 6.20 -4.18
CA CYS A 166 -6.99 7.38 -4.05
C CYS A 166 -6.64 8.34 -5.18
N GLU A 167 -7.58 8.62 -6.07
CA GLU A 167 -7.34 9.47 -7.24
C GLU A 167 -8.57 10.30 -7.62
N PHE A 168 -8.37 11.31 -8.47
CA PHE A 168 -9.45 12.00 -9.15
C PHE A 168 -9.89 11.19 -10.38
N VAL A 169 -11.15 10.77 -10.37
CA VAL A 169 -11.80 10.12 -11.51
C VAL A 169 -12.73 11.14 -12.16
N ALA A 170 -12.58 11.36 -13.46
CA ALA A 170 -13.50 12.21 -14.22
C ALA A 170 -14.92 11.61 -14.22
N ASP A 171 -15.94 12.47 -14.18
CA ASP A 171 -17.36 12.06 -14.24
C ASP A 171 -17.78 11.51 -15.61
#